data_AF-A0A3B9JLC4-F1
#
_entry.id   AF-A0A3B9JLC4-F1
#
_cell.length_a   1.000
_cell.length_b   1.000
_cell.length_c   1.000
_cell.angle_alpha   90.00
_cell.angle_beta   90.00
_cell.angle_gamma   90.00
#
_symmetry.space_group_name_H-M   'P 1'
#
loop_
_entity.id
_entity.type
_entity.pdbx_description
1 polymer ?
#
loop_
_entity_poly.entity_id
_entity_poly.type
_entity_poly.pdbx_seq_one_letter_code
_entity_poly.pdbx_strand_id
1 'polypeptide(L)'
;MPLLNFLENQKEMISVYNQDEIIQITSDEAKEIIDKRVPLGKFYLIDGDKYVGIDNSSGDAWTEEFDSYEEMRDWQQGLEDEMEY
;
A
#
# COMPACT_ATOMS: atom_id res chain seq x y z
N MET A 1 30.67 -15.84 -6.18
CA MET A 1 29.78 -15.85 -4.99
C MET A 1 28.35 -15.61 -5.48
N PRO A 2 27.55 -16.67 -5.72
CA PRO A 2 26.25 -16.59 -6.41
C PRO A 2 25.07 -16.18 -5.52
N LEU A 3 25.24 -16.11 -4.20
CA LEU A 3 24.14 -15.81 -3.27
C LEU A 3 23.67 -14.34 -3.34
N LEU A 4 24.58 -13.40 -3.65
CA LEU A 4 24.28 -11.97 -3.70
C LEU A 4 23.32 -11.65 -4.87
N ASN A 5 23.58 -12.19 -6.06
CA ASN A 5 22.72 -12.03 -7.24
C ASN A 5 21.32 -12.62 -7.04
N PHE A 6 21.16 -13.70 -6.26
CA PHE A 6 19.84 -14.28 -6.02
C PHE A 6 18.94 -13.34 -5.21
N LEU A 7 19.49 -12.71 -4.17
CA LEU A 7 18.74 -11.78 -3.31
C LEU A 7 18.45 -10.44 -4.02
N GLU A 8 19.39 -9.94 -4.81
CA GLU A 8 19.19 -8.73 -5.64
C GLU A 8 18.09 -8.96 -6.69
N ASN A 9 18.11 -10.11 -7.39
CA ASN A 9 17.08 -10.47 -8.35
C ASN A 9 15.70 -10.67 -7.70
N GLN A 10 15.63 -11.19 -6.46
CA GLN A 10 14.35 -11.29 -5.75
C GLN A 10 13.77 -9.92 -5.40
N LYS A 11 14.61 -8.95 -5.04
CA LYS A 11 14.16 -7.58 -4.74
C LYS A 11 13.67 -6.85 -5.99
N GLU A 12 14.33 -7.04 -7.14
CA GLU A 12 13.85 -6.54 -8.44
C GLU A 12 12.55 -7.23 -8.86
N MET A 13 12.44 -8.56 -8.73
CA MET A 13 11.18 -9.26 -9.02
C MET A 13 10.03 -8.76 -8.14
N ILE A 14 10.22 -8.66 -6.82
CA ILE A 14 9.20 -8.13 -5.89
C ILE A 14 8.79 -6.69 -6.27
N SER A 15 9.75 -5.86 -6.70
CA SER A 15 9.47 -4.50 -7.18
C SER A 15 8.72 -4.45 -8.51
N VAL A 16 8.93 -5.41 -9.41
CA VAL A 16 8.24 -5.52 -10.71
C VAL A 16 6.83 -6.10 -10.56
N TYR A 17 6.57 -6.90 -9.52
CA TYR A 17 5.26 -7.50 -9.24
C TYR A 17 4.37 -6.68 -8.30
N ASN A 18 4.84 -5.56 -7.75
CA ASN A 18 3.93 -4.65 -7.05
C ASN A 18 3.13 -3.85 -8.07
N GLN A 19 2.16 -4.54 -8.69
CA GLN A 19 1.44 -4.12 -9.89
C GLN A 19 0.58 -2.86 -9.66
N ASP A 20 0.30 -2.56 -8.39
CA ASP A 20 -0.64 -1.51 -7.97
C ASP A 20 0.07 -0.25 -7.43
N GLU A 21 1.40 -0.24 -7.35
CA GLU A 21 2.21 0.83 -6.72
C GLU A 21 1.86 1.14 -5.24
N ILE A 22 1.10 0.26 -4.56
CA ILE A 22 0.72 0.41 -3.15
C ILE A 22 1.80 -0.21 -2.26
N ILE A 23 2.39 0.58 -1.37
CA ILE A 23 3.55 0.14 -0.57
C ILE A 23 3.11 -0.30 0.82
N GLN A 24 3.50 -1.51 1.24
CA GLN A 24 3.32 -1.94 2.62
C GLN A 24 4.29 -1.20 3.55
N ILE A 25 3.77 -0.68 4.65
CA ILE A 25 4.52 0.06 5.67
C ILE A 25 4.21 -0.43 7.08
N THR A 26 5.04 0.00 8.03
CA THR A 26 4.83 -0.21 9.46
C THR A 26 3.84 0.81 10.05
N SER A 27 3.35 0.54 11.26
CA SER A 27 2.50 1.48 12.00
C SER A 27 3.19 2.80 12.34
N ASP A 28 4.50 2.76 12.63
CA ASP A 28 5.28 3.97 12.90
C ASP A 28 5.43 4.83 11.62
N GLU A 29 5.70 4.20 10.47
CA GLU A 29 5.73 4.90 9.18
C GLU A 29 4.36 5.47 8.80
N ALA A 30 3.27 4.71 9.05
CA ALA A 30 1.91 5.16 8.81
C ALA A 30 1.59 6.43 9.61
N LYS A 31 1.99 6.44 10.89
CA LYS A 31 1.86 7.62 11.74
C LYS A 31 2.61 8.82 11.17
N GLU A 32 3.86 8.63 10.71
CA GLU A 32 4.61 9.73 10.10
C GLU A 32 3.93 10.28 8.84
N ILE A 33 3.40 9.41 7.99
CA ILE A 33 2.71 9.78 6.75
C ILE A 33 1.44 10.58 7.07
N ILE A 34 0.62 10.08 7.99
CA ILE A 34 -0.63 10.71 8.42
C ILE A 34 -0.38 12.06 9.10
N ASP A 35 0.66 12.16 9.93
CA ASP A 35 1.01 13.38 10.66
C ASP A 35 1.63 14.45 9.74
N LYS A 36 2.53 14.04 8.84
CA LYS A 36 3.30 14.98 8.01
C LYS A 36 2.52 15.48 6.79
N ARG A 37 1.55 14.71 6.27
CA ARG A 37 0.69 15.12 5.13
C ARG A 37 1.50 15.57 3.89
N VAL A 38 2.71 15.02 3.75
CA VAL A 38 3.55 15.22 2.55
C VAL A 38 3.04 14.26 1.49
N PRO A 39 2.70 14.68 0.26
CA PRO A 39 2.18 13.77 -0.76
C PRO A 39 3.24 12.74 -1.17
N LEU A 40 3.06 11.50 -0.73
CA LEU A 40 4.04 10.42 -0.91
C LEU A 40 3.49 9.23 -1.70
N GLY A 41 2.17 9.17 -1.93
CA GLY A 41 1.52 8.10 -2.67
C GLY A 41 0.62 7.24 -1.80
N LYS A 42 0.52 5.97 -2.16
CA LYS A 42 -0.47 5.01 -1.64
C LYS A 42 0.22 3.93 -0.83
N PHE A 43 -0.31 3.67 0.35
CA PHE A 43 0.30 2.77 1.32
C PHE A 43 -0.73 1.86 1.96
N TYR A 44 -0.26 0.81 2.61
CA TYR A 44 -1.09 0.03 3.52
C TYR A 44 -0.28 -0.55 4.68
N LEU A 45 -0.96 -0.88 5.77
CA LEU A 45 -0.41 -1.70 6.85
C LEU A 45 -1.40 -2.81 7.22
N ILE A 46 -0.91 -3.78 7.98
CA ILE A 46 -1.75 -4.82 8.61
C ILE A 46 -1.87 -4.45 10.08
N ASP A 47 -3.09 -4.24 10.56
CA ASP A 47 -3.41 -4.02 11.97
C ASP A 47 -4.37 -5.12 12.45
N GLY A 48 -3.85 -6.03 13.27
CA GLY A 48 -4.57 -7.25 13.65
C GLY A 48 -4.85 -8.15 12.43
N ASP A 49 -6.14 -8.35 12.13
CA ASP A 49 -6.66 -9.11 10.99
C ASP A 49 -7.15 -8.20 9.85
N LYS A 50 -6.95 -6.88 9.94
CA LYS A 50 -7.40 -5.89 8.97
C LYS A 50 -6.26 -5.36 8.10
N TYR A 51 -6.61 -5.00 6.88
CA TYR A 51 -5.79 -4.19 5.99
C TYR A 51 -6.21 -2.73 6.13
N VAL A 52 -5.26 -1.84 6.44
CA VAL A 52 -5.53 -0.41 6.52
C VAL A 52 -4.93 0.27 5.30
N GLY A 53 -5.79 0.75 4.40
CA GLY A 53 -5.39 1.54 3.23
C GLY A 53 -5.10 2.98 3.62
N ILE A 54 -4.06 3.58 3.03
CA ILE A 54 -3.69 4.98 3.23
C ILE A 54 -3.44 5.61 1.86
N ASP A 55 -4.39 6.41 1.38
CA ASP A 55 -4.16 7.28 0.22
C ASP A 55 -3.62 8.62 0.71
N ASN A 56 -2.34 8.86 0.41
CA ASN A 56 -1.65 10.12 0.66
C ASN A 56 -1.03 10.69 -0.64
N SER A 57 -1.73 10.52 -1.76
CA SER A 57 -1.29 11.01 -3.07
C SER A 57 -1.47 12.52 -3.23
N SER A 58 -2.47 13.13 -2.59
CA SER A 58 -2.76 14.58 -2.64
C SER A 58 -2.15 15.38 -1.48
N GLY A 59 -1.59 14.71 -0.48
CA GLY A 59 -1.19 15.30 0.81
C GLY A 59 -2.30 15.23 1.87
N ASP A 60 -3.52 14.89 1.48
CA ASP A 60 -4.50 14.36 2.43
C ASP A 60 -4.17 12.88 2.66
N ALA A 61 -4.14 12.42 3.90
CA ALA A 61 -4.00 11.01 4.26
C ALA A 61 -5.39 10.45 4.63
N TRP A 62 -6.07 9.91 3.63
CA TRP A 62 -7.33 9.18 3.79
C TRP A 62 -7.02 7.77 4.27
N THR A 63 -7.80 7.26 5.23
CA THR A 63 -7.57 5.97 5.86
C THR A 63 -8.85 5.16 5.93
N GLU A 64 -8.80 3.89 5.57
CA GLU A 64 -9.94 2.96 5.66
C GLU A 64 -9.47 1.53 5.98
N GLU A 65 -10.33 0.76 6.65
CA GLU A 65 -10.06 -0.62 7.08
C GLU A 65 -10.81 -1.63 6.22
N PHE A 66 -10.14 -2.70 5.83
CA PHE A 66 -10.67 -3.73 4.93
C PHE A 66 -10.42 -5.14 5.46
N ASP A 67 -11.29 -6.07 5.10
CA ASP A 67 -11.16 -7.50 5.43
C ASP A 67 -10.18 -8.22 4.49
N SER A 68 -9.89 -7.63 3.33
CA SER A 68 -8.97 -8.19 2.33
C SER A 68 -8.07 -7.14 1.69
N TYR A 69 -6.92 -7.60 1.18
CA TYR A 69 -6.04 -6.76 0.36
C TYR A 69 -6.72 -6.31 -0.93
N GLU A 70 -7.58 -7.14 -1.52
CA GLU A 70 -8.25 -6.86 -2.79
C GLU A 70 -9.23 -5.69 -2.66
N GLU A 71 -10.07 -5.68 -1.62
CA GLU A 71 -10.97 -4.55 -1.32
C GLU A 71 -10.17 -3.27 -1.08
N MET A 72 -9.10 -3.34 -0.28
CA MET A 72 -8.23 -2.18 -0.02
C MET A 72 -7.59 -1.64 -1.31
N ARG A 73 -7.10 -2.53 -2.18
CA ARG A 73 -6.53 -2.15 -3.47
C ARG A 73 -7.57 -1.49 -4.36
N ASP A 74 -8.78 -2.07 -4.45
CA ASP A 74 -9.85 -1.58 -5.31
C ASP A 74 -10.32 -0.18 -4.85
N TRP A 75 -10.44 0.03 -3.54
CA TRP A 75 -10.63 1.35 -2.93
C TRP A 75 -9.54 2.34 -3.37
N GLN A 76 -8.27 1.97 -3.20
CA GLN A 76 -7.15 2.82 -3.60
C GLN A 76 -7.08 3.06 -5.10
N GLN A 77 -7.67 2.21 -5.93
CA GLN A 77 -7.73 2.41 -7.38
C GLN A 77 -9.01 3.14 -7.84
N GLY A 78 -9.95 3.41 -6.93
CA GLY A 78 -11.23 4.04 -7.25
C GLY A 78 -12.19 3.11 -8.02
N LEU A 79 -12.06 1.80 -7.83
CA LEU A 79 -12.83 0.78 -8.55
C LEU A 79 -14.14 0.37 -7.84
N GLU A 80 -14.39 0.86 -6.62
CA GLU A 80 -15.60 0.54 -5.86
C GLU A 80 -16.90 1.04 -6.54
N ASP A 81 -16.82 2.19 -7.22
CA ASP A 81 -17.97 2.82 -7.90
C ASP A 81 -18.46 2.06 -9.15
N GLU A 82 -17.68 1.13 -9.70
CA GLU A 82 -18.04 0.38 -10.91
C GLU A 82 -18.96 -0.83 -10.65
N MET A 83 -19.32 -1.10 -9.38
CA MET A 83 -20.16 -2.24 -8.98
C MET A 83 -21.63 -1.90 -8.66
N GLU A 84 -22.10 -0.68 -8.96
CA GLU A 84 -23.53 -0.34 -8.85
C GLU A 84 -24.33 -0.97 -10.02
N TYR A 85 -25.16 -1.98 -9.70
CA TYR A 85 -26.08 -2.67 -10.63
C TYR A 85 -27.36 -1.88 -10.94
#